data_AF-A0A7M1XM06-F1
#
_entry.id   AF-A0A7M1XM06-F1
#
_cell.length_a   1.000
_cell.length_b   1.000
_cell.length_c   1.000
_cell.angle_alpha   90.00
_cell.angle_beta   90.00
_cell.angle_gamma   90.00
#
_symmetry.space_group_name_H-M   'P 1'
#
loop_
_entity.id
_entity.type
_entity.pdbx_description
1 polymer ?
#
loop_
_entity_poly.entity_id
_entity_poly.type
_entity_poly.pdbx_seq_one_letter_code
_entity_poly.pdbx_strand_id
1 'polypeptide(L)'
;MTAGTVSVTGYGLFFYDDLLLRARYYQGACDVATVRRRTKFRNLKETYIVFICEEDPFGMGLPVYTKKNRFTETDALIYDDKTHAVFYNSSAWSKIQDEELRDVLRFIYESKATSSFSKLLEENTLRAKSRPEMEDEYMYFMDILEEEKEYAREAGLAEGRAEGARQKAVETAGKLLREGVSLQTVIKCTGLSENDIKNIK
;
A
#
# COMPACT_ATOMS: atom_id res chain seq x y z
N MET A 1 -7.37 27.06 -18.43
CA MET A 1 -6.70 27.05 -17.11
C MET A 1 -6.16 25.65 -16.91
N THR A 2 -4.85 25.54 -16.98
CA THR A 2 -4.07 24.30 -17.02
C THR A 2 -4.16 23.57 -15.68
N ALA A 3 -4.62 22.33 -15.72
CA ALA A 3 -4.53 21.39 -14.61
C ALA A 3 -3.04 21.11 -14.36
N GLY A 4 -2.53 21.57 -13.22
CA GLY A 4 -1.18 21.28 -12.76
C GLY A 4 -1.08 19.82 -12.37
N THR A 5 -0.29 19.06 -13.12
CA THR A 5 0.22 17.75 -12.71
C THR A 5 1.15 17.97 -11.52
N VAL A 6 0.69 17.60 -10.32
CA VAL A 6 1.56 17.49 -9.15
C VAL A 6 2.23 16.12 -9.24
N SER A 7 3.45 16.09 -9.78
CA SER A 7 4.32 14.92 -9.69
C SER A 7 4.92 14.87 -8.28
N VAL A 8 4.35 14.05 -7.40
CA VAL A 8 4.99 13.69 -6.13
C VAL A 8 5.88 12.48 -6.41
N THR A 9 7.18 12.74 -6.59
CA THR A 9 8.22 11.72 -6.58
C THR A 9 8.45 11.25 -5.15
N GLY A 10 8.31 9.94 -4.90
CA GLY A 10 8.67 9.37 -3.60
C GLY A 10 8.15 7.94 -3.46
N TYR A 11 9.07 7.02 -3.18
CA TYR A 11 8.95 5.56 -3.02
C TYR A 11 7.80 5.02 -2.13
N GLY A 12 6.91 5.86 -1.61
CA GLY A 12 5.70 5.46 -0.89
C GLY A 12 4.55 5.06 -1.81
N LEU A 13 4.33 5.70 -2.95
CA LEU A 13 3.06 5.53 -3.71
C LEU A 13 2.76 4.09 -4.16
N PHE A 14 3.78 3.28 -4.46
CA PHE A 14 3.58 1.91 -4.93
C PHE A 14 2.96 0.99 -3.87
N PHE A 15 3.31 1.16 -2.59
CA PHE A 15 2.71 0.39 -1.50
C PHE A 15 1.30 0.88 -1.15
N TYR A 16 1.04 2.17 -1.41
CA TYR A 16 -0.20 2.85 -1.02
C TYR A 16 -1.33 2.52 -2.00
N ASP A 17 -1.06 2.58 -3.30
CA ASP A 17 -2.08 2.31 -4.34
C ASP A 17 -2.50 0.84 -4.34
N ASP A 18 -1.56 -0.09 -4.16
CA ASP A 18 -1.87 -1.52 -4.08
C ASP A 18 -2.77 -1.86 -2.89
N LEU A 19 -2.50 -1.29 -1.71
CA LEU A 19 -3.27 -1.56 -0.50
C LEU A 19 -4.75 -1.16 -0.64
N LEU A 20 -5.02 0.00 -1.26
CA LEU A 20 -6.39 0.47 -1.52
C LEU A 20 -7.09 -0.38 -2.59
N LEU A 21 -6.37 -0.81 -3.63
CA LEU A 21 -6.90 -1.70 -4.66
C LEU A 21 -7.20 -3.10 -4.11
N ARG A 22 -6.34 -3.63 -3.22
CA ARG A 22 -6.57 -4.88 -2.50
C ARG A 22 -7.80 -4.81 -1.61
N ALA A 23 -8.02 -3.69 -0.91
CA ALA A 23 -9.25 -3.50 -0.13
C ALA A 23 -10.51 -3.63 -1.00
N ARG A 24 -10.49 -3.04 -2.21
CA ARG A 24 -11.58 -3.19 -3.18
C ARG A 24 -11.73 -4.62 -3.69
N TYR A 25 -10.63 -5.28 -3.99
CA TYR A 25 -10.63 -6.67 -4.44
C TYR A 25 -11.23 -7.61 -3.38
N TYR A 26 -10.77 -7.50 -2.12
CA TYR A 26 -11.28 -8.32 -1.02
C TYR A 26 -12.75 -8.04 -0.71
N GLN A 27 -13.17 -6.78 -0.77
CA GLN A 27 -14.59 -6.44 -0.67
C GLN A 27 -15.42 -7.20 -1.72
N GLY A 28 -15.01 -7.18 -2.99
CA GLY A 28 -15.70 -7.90 -4.06
C GLY A 28 -15.71 -9.42 -3.85
N ALA A 29 -14.59 -9.99 -3.40
CA ALA A 29 -14.51 -11.41 -3.07
C ALA A 29 -15.45 -11.79 -1.92
N CYS A 30 -15.54 -10.97 -0.87
CA CYS A 30 -16.48 -11.15 0.24
C CYS A 30 -17.94 -11.09 -0.24
N ASP A 31 -18.27 -10.14 -1.10
CA ASP A 31 -19.62 -10.00 -1.65
C ASP A 31 -20.01 -11.24 -2.46
N VAL A 32 -19.12 -11.75 -3.31
CA VAL A 32 -19.34 -13.00 -4.08
C VAL A 32 -19.51 -14.21 -3.16
N ALA A 33 -18.70 -14.33 -2.12
CA ALA A 33 -18.76 -15.46 -1.19
C ALA A 33 -20.02 -15.45 -0.32
N THR A 34 -20.57 -14.26 0.00
CA THR A 34 -21.71 -14.12 0.92
C THR A 34 -23.07 -14.05 0.21
N VAL A 35 -23.11 -13.58 -1.04
CA VAL A 35 -24.35 -13.41 -1.80
C VAL A 35 -24.80 -14.73 -2.44
N ARG A 36 -25.85 -15.34 -1.88
CA ARG A 36 -26.54 -16.49 -2.49
C ARG A 36 -27.44 -16.06 -3.66
N ARG A 37 -27.74 -17.01 -4.55
CA ARG A 37 -28.74 -16.80 -5.63
C ARG A 37 -30.07 -16.33 -5.04
N ARG A 38 -30.64 -15.26 -5.61
CA ARG A 38 -31.91 -14.61 -5.21
C ARG A 38 -31.87 -13.74 -3.94
N THR A 39 -30.69 -13.38 -3.42
CA THR A 39 -30.60 -12.35 -2.38
C THR A 39 -31.11 -11.00 -2.92
N LYS A 40 -32.01 -10.35 -2.18
CA LYS A 40 -32.48 -8.99 -2.48
C LYS A 40 -31.40 -7.99 -2.06
N PHE A 41 -31.18 -6.92 -2.82
CA PHE A 41 -30.18 -5.89 -2.51
C PHE A 41 -30.32 -5.28 -1.10
N ARG A 42 -31.55 -5.12 -0.60
CA ARG A 42 -31.80 -4.62 0.78
C ARG A 42 -31.24 -5.53 1.88
N ASN A 43 -30.98 -6.78 1.55
CA ASN A 43 -30.49 -7.80 2.48
C ASN A 43 -28.98 -8.07 2.29
N LEU A 44 -28.28 -7.22 1.52
CA LEU A 44 -26.82 -7.27 1.48
C LEU A 44 -26.27 -7.03 2.88
N LYS A 45 -25.30 -7.86 3.26
CA LYS A 45 -24.62 -7.74 4.53
C LYS A 45 -23.66 -6.56 4.48
N GLU A 46 -23.46 -5.96 5.64
CA GLU A 46 -22.39 -5.00 5.83
C GLU A 46 -21.06 -5.73 5.88
N THR A 47 -20.04 -5.18 5.22
CA THR A 47 -18.74 -5.82 5.07
C THR A 47 -17.66 -4.93 5.67
N TYR A 48 -16.79 -5.53 6.48
CA TYR A 48 -15.65 -4.86 7.09
C TYR A 48 -14.36 -5.54 6.62
N ILE A 49 -13.51 -4.79 5.95
CA ILE A 49 -12.16 -5.21 5.58
C ILE A 49 -11.17 -4.54 6.53
N VAL A 50 -10.43 -5.33 7.29
CA VAL A 50 -9.45 -4.82 8.26
C VAL A 50 -8.05 -5.20 7.81
N PHE A 51 -7.21 -4.21 7.60
CA PHE A 51 -5.79 -4.37 7.35
C PHE A 51 -5.01 -4.05 8.62
N ILE A 52 -4.03 -4.89 8.94
CA ILE A 52 -3.06 -4.64 10.00
C ILE A 52 -1.70 -4.52 9.33
N CYS A 53 -1.15 -3.30 9.34
CA CYS A 53 0.12 -2.96 8.73
C CYS A 53 1.20 -2.88 9.80
N GLU A 54 2.40 -3.39 9.51
CA GLU A 54 3.55 -3.33 10.41
C GLU A 54 4.08 -1.89 10.53
N GLU A 55 4.20 -1.22 9.39
CA GLU A 55 4.60 0.19 9.26
C GLU A 55 3.42 1.08 8.86
N ASP A 56 3.64 2.40 8.84
CA ASP A 56 2.62 3.39 8.47
C ASP A 56 2.28 3.34 6.97
N PRO A 57 1.11 2.83 6.58
CA PRO A 57 0.77 2.65 5.17
C PRO A 57 0.45 3.97 4.47
N PHE A 58 0.19 5.06 5.20
CA PHE A 58 -0.19 6.35 4.60
C PHE A 58 0.74 7.52 4.95
N GLY A 59 1.74 7.28 5.81
CA GLY A 59 2.78 8.26 6.15
C GLY A 59 2.28 9.47 6.97
N MET A 60 1.06 9.41 7.51
CA MET A 60 0.47 10.50 8.31
C MET A 60 0.72 10.33 9.82
N GLY A 61 1.39 9.27 10.22
CA GLY A 61 1.71 8.92 11.60
C GLY A 61 0.51 8.57 12.46
N LEU A 62 -0.65 8.27 11.85
CA LEU A 62 -1.87 7.91 12.57
C LEU A 62 -1.90 6.41 12.90
N PRO A 63 -2.49 6.02 14.05
CA PRO A 63 -2.64 4.61 14.40
C PRO A 63 -3.75 3.89 13.62
N VAL A 64 -4.75 4.63 13.14
CA VAL A 64 -5.93 4.07 12.47
C VAL A 64 -6.32 4.98 11.31
N TYR A 65 -6.60 4.37 10.17
CA TYR A 65 -7.17 5.02 8.99
C TYR A 65 -8.47 4.34 8.62
N THR A 66 -9.53 5.11 8.43
CA THR A 66 -10.85 4.58 8.05
C THR A 66 -11.23 5.15 6.70
N LYS A 67 -11.52 4.27 5.74
CA LYS A 67 -12.07 4.65 4.45
C LYS A 67 -13.48 5.22 4.65
N LYS A 68 -13.74 6.38 4.06
CA LYS A 68 -15.08 6.94 3.95
C LYS A 68 -15.34 7.38 2.51
N ASN A 69 -16.44 6.91 1.94
CA ASN A 69 -16.91 7.37 0.63
C ASN A 69 -17.78 8.62 0.81
N ARG A 70 -17.72 9.55 -0.15
CA ARG A 70 -18.55 10.77 -0.17
C ARG A 70 -18.90 11.15 -1.60
N PHE A 71 -20.02 11.86 -1.77
CA PHE A 71 -20.36 12.49 -3.04
C PHE A 71 -19.43 13.69 -3.28
N THR A 72 -19.05 13.90 -4.54
CA THR A 72 -18.17 15.00 -4.95
C THR A 72 -18.89 16.35 -4.97
N GLU A 73 -20.21 16.32 -5.14
CA GLU A 73 -21.06 17.49 -5.34
C GLU A 73 -21.50 18.13 -4.02
N THR A 74 -21.55 17.34 -2.93
CA THR A 74 -22.04 17.81 -1.64
C THR A 74 -21.54 16.95 -0.47
N ASP A 75 -21.08 17.61 0.59
CA ASP A 75 -20.75 16.96 1.87
C ASP A 75 -22.00 16.71 2.74
N ALA A 76 -23.18 17.22 2.35
CA ALA A 76 -24.41 17.04 3.10
C ALA A 76 -24.98 15.61 3.02
N LEU A 77 -24.59 14.85 1.98
CA LEU A 77 -25.02 13.48 1.78
C LEU A 77 -23.86 12.53 2.07
N ILE A 78 -24.11 11.53 2.92
CA ILE A 78 -23.16 10.47 3.19
C ILE A 78 -23.41 9.36 2.18
N TYR A 79 -22.36 8.96 1.47
CA TYR A 79 -22.39 7.76 0.66
C TYR A 79 -22.16 6.56 1.60
N ASP A 80 -23.24 5.84 1.91
CA ASP A 80 -23.21 4.65 2.76
C ASP A 80 -23.68 3.43 1.95
N ASP A 81 -22.71 2.67 1.46
CA ASP A 81 -22.92 1.39 0.78
C ASP A 81 -22.70 0.19 1.72
N LYS A 82 -22.57 0.43 3.03
CA LYS A 82 -22.25 -0.59 4.03
C LYS A 82 -20.93 -1.32 3.78
N THR A 83 -19.99 -0.68 3.09
CA THR A 83 -18.62 -1.18 2.93
C THR A 83 -17.66 -0.36 3.78
N HIS A 84 -16.93 -1.04 4.65
CA HIS A 84 -15.98 -0.42 5.57
C HIS A 84 -14.60 -0.99 5.33
N ALA A 85 -13.60 -0.12 5.23
CA ALA A 85 -12.21 -0.52 5.22
C ALA A 85 -11.45 0.24 6.31
N VAL A 86 -10.78 -0.49 7.19
CA VAL A 86 -9.99 0.07 8.30
C VAL A 86 -8.56 -0.45 8.18
N PHE A 87 -7.60 0.46 8.29
CA PHE A 87 -6.18 0.15 8.22
C PHE A 87 -5.54 0.55 9.55
N TYR A 88 -4.99 -0.43 10.25
CA TYR A 88 -4.26 -0.24 11.49
C TYR A 88 -2.77 -0.12 11.21
N ASN A 89 -2.15 0.91 11.76
CA ASN A 89 -0.71 1.09 11.76
C ASN A 89 -0.15 0.60 13.10
N SER A 90 0.45 -0.59 13.07
CA SER A 90 0.95 -1.23 14.28
C SER A 90 2.12 -0.44 14.87
N SER A 91 2.99 0.19 14.07
CA SER A 91 4.09 1.03 14.59
C SER A 91 3.62 2.22 15.46
N ALA A 92 2.39 2.70 15.24
CA ALA A 92 1.79 3.79 16.00
C ALA A 92 0.88 3.30 17.15
N TRP A 93 1.00 2.03 17.57
CA TRP A 93 0.18 1.42 18.63
C TRP A 93 0.05 2.29 19.89
N SER A 94 1.13 2.97 20.28
CA SER A 94 1.17 3.83 21.49
C SER A 94 0.18 4.99 21.47
N LYS A 95 -0.29 5.41 20.29
CA LYS A 95 -1.27 6.50 20.11
C LYS A 95 -2.73 6.04 20.22
N ILE A 96 -2.98 4.74 20.38
CA ILE A 96 -4.32 4.19 20.51
C ILE A 96 -4.84 4.38 21.94
N GLN A 97 -6.06 4.89 22.04
CA GLN A 97 -6.74 5.14 23.31
C GLN A 97 -7.33 3.86 23.91
N ASP A 98 -7.84 2.96 23.06
CA ASP A 98 -8.38 1.67 23.46
C ASP A 98 -7.26 0.73 23.91
N GLU A 99 -7.30 0.30 25.17
CA GLU A 99 -6.23 -0.47 25.79
C GLU A 99 -6.10 -1.89 25.21
N GLU A 100 -7.21 -2.56 24.92
CA GLU A 100 -7.20 -3.92 24.36
C GLU A 100 -6.66 -3.90 22.93
N LEU A 101 -7.14 -2.99 22.10
CA LEU A 101 -6.67 -2.84 20.72
C LEU A 101 -5.20 -2.42 20.66
N ARG A 102 -4.77 -1.53 21.56
CA ARG A 102 -3.37 -1.13 21.70
C ARG A 102 -2.49 -2.33 22.01
N ASP A 103 -2.90 -3.19 22.95
CA ASP A 103 -2.14 -4.38 23.33
C ASP A 103 -2.07 -5.40 22.19
N VAL A 104 -3.14 -5.56 21.41
CA VAL A 104 -3.14 -6.40 20.20
C VAL A 104 -2.14 -5.89 19.17
N LEU A 105 -2.17 -4.59 18.86
CA LEU A 105 -1.28 -4.03 17.85
C LEU A 105 0.17 -3.99 18.32
N ARG A 106 0.40 -3.78 19.61
CA ARG A 106 1.71 -3.95 20.23
C ARG A 106 2.19 -5.40 20.12
N PHE A 107 1.33 -6.38 20.37
CA PHE A 107 1.68 -7.79 20.19
C PHE A 107 2.09 -8.09 18.74
N ILE A 108 1.33 -7.59 17.77
CA ILE A 108 1.63 -7.79 16.35
C ILE A 108 2.95 -7.12 15.95
N TYR A 109 3.22 -5.92 16.49
CA TYR A 109 4.45 -5.18 16.19
C TYR A 109 5.70 -5.75 16.89
N GLU A 110 5.61 -6.07 18.19
CA GLU A 110 6.75 -6.50 18.99
C GLU A 110 6.92 -8.03 19.06
N SER A 111 5.95 -8.80 18.55
CA SER A 111 5.83 -10.27 18.72
C SER A 111 5.93 -10.73 20.18
N LYS A 112 5.50 -9.90 21.13
CA LYS A 112 5.59 -10.16 22.59
C LYS A 112 4.22 -10.18 23.24
N ALA A 113 3.76 -11.36 23.65
CA ALA A 113 2.47 -11.50 24.34
C ALA A 113 2.56 -10.89 25.75
N THR A 114 1.89 -9.76 25.94
CA THR A 114 1.90 -9.01 27.21
C THR A 114 0.56 -9.12 27.95
N SER A 115 -0.56 -9.25 27.23
CA SER A 115 -1.92 -9.34 27.78
C SER A 115 -2.51 -10.76 27.72
N SER A 116 -3.55 -11.03 28.50
CA SER A 116 -4.30 -12.30 28.47
C SER A 116 -4.88 -12.60 27.08
N PHE A 117 -5.34 -11.58 26.36
CA PHE A 117 -5.84 -11.71 25.00
C PHE A 117 -4.73 -12.04 23.99
N SER A 118 -3.56 -11.40 24.08
CA SER A 118 -2.42 -11.72 23.22
C SER A 118 -1.90 -13.15 23.42
N LYS A 119 -1.95 -13.66 24.65
CA LYS A 119 -1.61 -15.07 24.97
C LYS A 119 -2.64 -16.05 24.38
N LEU A 120 -3.93 -15.70 24.43
CA LEU A 120 -4.98 -16.49 23.79
C LEU A 120 -4.81 -16.52 22.26
N LEU A 121 -4.38 -15.40 21.67
CA LEU A 121 -4.09 -15.32 20.23
C LEU A 121 -2.88 -16.18 19.86
N GLU A 122 -1.82 -16.14 20.65
CA GLU A 122 -0.64 -16.99 20.48
C GLU A 122 -1.01 -18.47 20.55
N GLU A 123 -1.80 -18.88 21.55
CA GLU A 123 -2.26 -20.26 21.69
C GLU A 123 -3.12 -20.73 20.51
N ASN A 124 -4.04 -19.88 20.03
CA ASN A 124 -4.86 -20.19 18.86
C ASN A 124 -4.03 -20.23 17.57
N THR A 125 -3.00 -19.39 17.45
CA THR A 125 -2.09 -19.40 16.30
C THR A 125 -1.27 -20.69 16.29
N LEU A 126 -0.75 -21.12 17.45
CA LEU A 126 -0.04 -22.40 17.59
C LEU A 126 -0.95 -23.58 17.26
N ARG A 127 -2.22 -23.57 17.72
CA ARG A 127 -3.19 -24.61 17.37
C ARG A 127 -3.51 -24.64 15.88
N ALA A 128 -3.68 -23.49 15.23
CA ALA A 128 -3.93 -23.41 13.79
C ALA A 128 -2.75 -23.93 12.97
N LYS A 129 -1.51 -23.59 13.36
CA LYS A 129 -0.27 -24.09 12.74
C LYS A 129 -0.08 -25.60 12.91
N SER A 130 -0.66 -26.20 13.95
CA SER A 130 -0.56 -27.65 14.22
C SER A 130 -1.57 -28.51 13.46
N ARG A 131 -2.42 -27.92 12.61
CA ARG A 131 -3.38 -28.69 11.78
C ARG A 131 -2.71 -29.09 10.45
N PRO A 132 -2.47 -30.38 10.20
CA PRO A 132 -1.77 -30.85 9.00
C PRO A 132 -2.55 -30.54 7.70
N GLU A 133 -3.88 -30.43 7.78
CA GLU A 133 -4.76 -30.07 6.65
C GLU A 133 -4.51 -28.65 6.11
N MET A 134 -4.01 -27.75 6.96
CA MET A 134 -3.72 -26.36 6.61
C MET A 134 -2.24 -26.15 6.26
N GLU A 135 -1.38 -27.14 6.52
CA GLU A 135 0.07 -27.02 6.36
C GLU A 135 0.43 -26.88 4.87
N ASP A 136 -0.16 -27.72 4.01
CA ASP A 136 0.05 -27.64 2.56
C ASP A 136 -0.50 -26.33 1.95
N GLU A 137 -1.71 -25.91 2.33
CA GLU A 137 -2.30 -24.64 1.86
C GLU A 137 -1.51 -23.42 2.37
N TYR A 138 -1.01 -23.48 3.61
CA TYR A 138 -0.20 -22.43 4.20
C TYR A 138 1.19 -22.34 3.55
N MET A 139 1.85 -23.48 3.30
CA MET A 139 3.13 -23.52 2.59
C MET A 139 2.98 -22.99 1.16
N TYR A 140 1.95 -23.41 0.44
CA TYR A 140 1.64 -22.88 -0.89
C TYR A 140 1.39 -21.36 -0.88
N PHE A 141 0.64 -20.87 0.10
CA PHE A 141 0.40 -19.43 0.26
C PHE A 141 1.69 -18.66 0.59
N MET A 142 2.58 -19.23 1.40
CA MET A 142 3.87 -18.64 1.72
C MET A 142 4.81 -18.60 0.51
N ASP A 143 4.84 -19.66 -0.30
CA ASP A 143 5.62 -19.70 -1.53
C ASP A 143 5.17 -18.60 -2.51
N ILE A 144 3.86 -18.41 -2.69
CA ILE A 144 3.32 -17.32 -3.52
C ILE A 144 3.74 -15.95 -2.98
N LEU A 145 3.62 -15.73 -1.65
CA LEU A 145 4.00 -14.46 -1.04
C LEU A 145 5.50 -14.17 -1.16
N GLU A 146 6.34 -15.20 -1.11
CA GLU A 146 7.78 -15.07 -1.28
C GLU A 146 8.14 -14.73 -2.72
N GLU A 147 7.49 -15.38 -3.70
CA GLU A 147 7.63 -15.06 -5.13
C GLU A 147 7.18 -13.61 -5.44
N GLU A 148 6.04 -13.17 -4.89
CA GLU A 148 5.57 -11.79 -5.06
C GLU A 148 6.55 -10.77 -4.45
N LYS A 149 7.15 -11.08 -3.29
CA LYS A 149 8.17 -10.22 -2.66
C LYS A 149 9.44 -10.14 -3.49
N GLU A 150 9.90 -11.26 -4.04
CA GLU A 150 11.06 -11.29 -4.93
C GLU A 150 10.81 -10.46 -6.18
N TYR A 151 9.64 -10.65 -6.83
CA TYR A 151 9.25 -9.86 -7.99
C TYR A 151 9.19 -8.36 -7.68
N ALA A 152 8.58 -7.97 -6.55
CA ALA A 152 8.51 -6.58 -6.12
C ALA A 152 9.90 -5.98 -5.86
N ARG A 153 10.81 -6.75 -5.24
CA ARG A 153 12.20 -6.34 -5.01
C ARG A 153 12.95 -6.17 -6.33
N GLU A 154 12.81 -7.10 -7.27
CA GLU A 154 13.45 -7.02 -8.58
C GLU A 154 12.95 -5.84 -9.40
N ALA A 155 11.63 -5.62 -9.44
CA ALA A 155 11.00 -4.48 -10.08
C ALA A 155 11.50 -3.16 -9.47
N GLY A 156 11.53 -3.06 -8.14
CA GLY A 156 12.04 -1.88 -7.44
C GLY A 156 13.53 -1.60 -7.70
N LEU A 157 14.36 -2.65 -7.78
CA LEU A 157 15.77 -2.51 -8.16
C LEU A 157 15.94 -2.07 -9.62
N ALA A 158 15.12 -2.60 -10.54
CA ALA A 158 15.14 -2.22 -11.94
C ALA A 158 14.74 -0.75 -12.13
N GLU A 159 13.64 -0.33 -11.49
CA GLU A 159 13.16 1.05 -11.51
C GLU A 159 14.17 2.00 -10.88
N GLY A 160 14.73 1.66 -9.72
CA GLY A 160 15.75 2.47 -9.05
C GLY A 160 17.01 2.66 -9.89
N ARG A 161 17.45 1.62 -10.63
CA ARG A 161 18.57 1.74 -11.58
C ARG A 161 18.21 2.64 -12.77
N ALA A 162 17.01 2.52 -13.31
CA ALA A 162 16.56 3.34 -14.43
C ALA A 162 16.46 4.82 -14.04
N GLU A 163 15.86 5.12 -12.89
CA GLU A 163 15.73 6.48 -12.36
C GLU A 163 17.10 7.09 -12.02
N GLY A 164 17.99 6.33 -11.36
CA GLY A 164 19.34 6.79 -11.08
C GLY A 164 20.17 7.08 -12.33
N ALA A 165 20.04 6.24 -13.37
CA ALA A 165 20.67 6.48 -14.66
C ALA A 165 20.12 7.75 -15.35
N ARG A 166 18.80 7.94 -15.31
CA ARG A 166 18.12 9.13 -15.86
C ARG A 166 18.55 10.41 -15.13
N GLN A 167 18.54 10.42 -13.80
CA GLN A 167 18.99 11.58 -13.02
C GLN A 167 20.43 11.96 -13.33
N LYS A 168 21.34 10.98 -13.38
CA LYS A 168 22.74 11.23 -13.74
C LYS A 168 22.88 11.79 -15.16
N ALA A 169 22.09 11.30 -16.12
CA ALA A 169 22.06 11.83 -17.47
C ALA A 169 21.58 13.29 -17.51
N VAL A 170 20.52 13.62 -16.75
CA VAL A 170 19.98 14.99 -16.62
C VAL A 170 21.00 15.93 -15.97
N GLU A 171 21.63 15.54 -14.88
CA GLU A 171 22.68 16.34 -14.24
C GLU A 171 23.86 16.60 -15.17
N THR A 172 24.28 15.56 -15.92
CA THR A 172 25.38 15.67 -16.88
C THR A 172 25.00 16.61 -18.02
N ALA A 173 23.78 16.51 -18.55
CA ALA A 173 23.27 17.44 -19.56
C ALA A 173 23.27 18.89 -19.05
N GLY A 174 22.81 19.13 -17.83
CA GLY A 174 22.81 20.47 -17.22
C GLY A 174 24.21 21.05 -16.98
N LYS A 175 25.21 20.21 -16.69
CA LYS A 175 26.63 20.64 -16.59
C LYS A 175 27.19 21.00 -17.97
N LEU A 176 26.99 20.15 -18.97
CA LEU A 176 27.48 20.37 -20.34
C LEU A 176 26.88 21.63 -20.98
N LEU A 177 25.58 21.88 -20.78
CA LEU A 177 24.93 23.10 -21.28
C LEU A 177 25.49 24.37 -20.64
N ARG A 178 25.81 24.33 -19.33
CA ARG A 178 26.45 25.46 -18.63
C ARG A 178 27.86 25.75 -19.14
N GLU A 179 28.58 24.72 -19.58
CA GLU A 179 29.89 24.87 -20.22
C GLU A 179 29.82 25.30 -21.70
N GLY A 180 28.61 25.55 -22.23
CA GLY A 180 28.42 26.04 -23.59
C GLY A 180 28.50 24.95 -24.67
N VAL A 181 28.42 23.67 -24.29
CA VAL A 181 28.37 22.55 -25.23
C VAL A 181 27.05 22.59 -26.03
N SER A 182 27.13 22.33 -27.33
CA SER A 182 25.95 22.40 -28.21
C SER A 182 24.87 21.38 -27.85
N LEU A 183 23.61 21.75 -28.03
CA LEU A 183 22.44 20.89 -27.74
C LEU A 183 22.52 19.51 -28.42
N GLN A 184 22.98 19.47 -29.68
CA GLN A 184 23.13 18.20 -30.41
C GLN A 184 24.19 17.29 -29.80
N THR A 185 25.30 17.86 -29.33
CA THR A 185 26.35 17.10 -28.63
C THR A 185 25.82 16.56 -27.31
N VAL A 186 25.05 17.37 -26.55
CA VAL A 186 24.46 16.93 -25.28
C VAL A 186 23.46 15.79 -25.47
N ILE A 187 22.57 15.87 -26.47
CA ILE A 187 21.65 14.77 -26.83
C ILE A 187 22.44 13.49 -27.13
N LYS A 188 23.49 13.60 -27.95
CA LYS A 188 24.31 12.45 -28.35
C LYS A 188 25.07 11.82 -27.18
N CYS A 189 25.55 12.62 -26.24
CA CYS A 189 26.33 12.16 -25.09
C CYS A 189 25.48 11.61 -23.94
N THR A 190 24.24 12.10 -23.76
CA THR A 190 23.39 11.75 -22.61
C THR A 190 22.25 10.80 -22.97
N GLY A 191 21.92 10.66 -24.25
CA GLY A 191 20.78 9.84 -24.72
C GLY A 191 19.41 10.43 -24.39
N LEU A 192 19.35 11.65 -23.83
CA LEU A 192 18.11 12.34 -23.51
C LEU A 192 17.45 12.92 -24.76
N SER A 193 16.12 13.03 -24.75
CA SER A 193 15.39 13.67 -25.84
C SER A 193 15.55 15.20 -25.79
N GLU A 194 15.31 15.85 -26.92
CA GLU A 194 15.37 17.32 -26.99
C GLU A 194 14.37 17.99 -26.02
N ASN A 195 13.20 17.37 -25.80
CA ASN A 195 12.20 17.85 -24.84
C ASN A 195 12.67 17.69 -23.39
N ASP A 196 13.29 16.56 -23.05
CA ASP A 196 13.86 16.36 -21.70
C ASP A 196 14.89 17.45 -21.40
N ILE A 197 15.72 17.82 -22.37
CA ILE A 197 16.79 18.81 -22.19
C ILE A 197 16.26 20.25 -22.16
N LYS A 198 15.24 20.59 -22.96
CA LYS A 198 14.60 21.92 -22.93
C LYS A 198 13.99 22.27 -21.57
N ASN A 199 13.59 21.24 -20.81
CA ASN A 199 13.03 21.38 -19.47
C ASN A 199 14.09 21.49 -18.35
N ILE A 200 15.39 21.41 -18.67
CA ILE A 200 16.51 21.52 -17.70
C ILE A 200 16.91 22.99 -17.42
N LYS A 201 16.31 23.97 -18.11
CA LYS A 201 16.66 25.39 -17.98
C LYS A 201 16.23 26.01 -16.65
#